data_AF-A0A7X8CIC5-F1
#
_entry.id   AF-A0A7X8CIC5-F1
#
_cell.length_a   1.000
_cell.length_b   1.000
_cell.length_c   1.000
_cell.angle_alpha   90.00
_cell.angle_beta   90.00
_cell.angle_gamma   90.00
#
_symmetry.space_group_name_H-M   'P 1'
#
loop_
_entity.id
_entity.type
_entity.pdbx_description
1 polymer ?
#
loop_
_entity_poly.entity_id
_entity_poly.type
_entity_poly.pdbx_seq_one_letter_code
_entity_poly.pdbx_strand_id
1 'polypeptide(L)'
;MKKHILYFFTSISILSLILFLPIFSISAQSLVQSQEWLLNHLSKNTRLTKYTYQVVAIYPHDPQAFTQGLIFHEGFLFESTGLYGESSLRKIDLRTGNVLFKKKIDEIYFAEGLTLFNNILIQLTWKSYLGFLYEVDTFEQIGSFEFPYEGWGITHDNQNLIISDGSDTLRFLDPKNFLVIREIQVHLNGLMINQLNELEFINGKIYANVWHTDLILIVDPEDGQVIGWINLIGLEEQSDLLKNVLNGIAFDQTNNRIFV
;
A
#
# COMPACT_ATOMS: atom_id res chain seq x y z
N MET A 1 -88.86 20.49 -12.29
CA MET A 1 -89.69 19.35 -11.85
C MET A 1 -89.47 18.15 -12.75
N LYS A 2 -88.73 17.13 -12.28
CA LYS A 2 -88.93 15.70 -12.56
C LYS A 2 -87.86 14.93 -11.75
N LYS A 3 -88.32 14.14 -10.78
CA LYS A 3 -87.56 13.14 -10.01
C LYS A 3 -87.56 11.81 -10.79
N HIS A 4 -86.49 11.02 -10.70
CA HIS A 4 -86.46 9.53 -10.66
C HIS A 4 -85.07 9.13 -10.14
N ILE A 5 -84.91 8.57 -8.92
CA ILE A 5 -84.91 7.14 -8.53
C ILE A 5 -83.71 6.39 -9.18
N LEU A 6 -82.57 6.23 -8.48
CA LEU A 6 -82.14 5.14 -7.57
C LEU A 6 -81.53 3.93 -8.32
N TYR A 7 -80.26 3.58 -8.04
CA TYR A 7 -79.79 2.19 -7.85
C TYR A 7 -78.42 2.18 -7.14
N PHE A 8 -78.32 1.33 -6.12
CA PHE A 8 -77.11 0.97 -5.37
C PHE A 8 -76.23 0.03 -6.20
N PHE A 9 -74.89 0.19 -6.13
CA PHE A 9 -73.96 -0.93 -6.20
C PHE A 9 -72.79 -0.70 -5.25
N THR A 10 -72.63 -1.67 -4.36
CA THR A 10 -71.50 -1.85 -3.43
C THR A 10 -70.29 -2.38 -4.19
N SER A 11 -69.14 -1.73 -4.02
CA SER A 11 -67.85 -2.34 -4.30
C SER A 11 -66.84 -1.93 -3.23
N ILE A 12 -66.45 -2.92 -2.45
CA ILE A 12 -65.44 -2.90 -1.40
C ILE A 12 -64.09 -2.59 -2.06
N SER A 13 -63.52 -1.43 -1.77
CA SER A 13 -62.13 -1.14 -2.13
C SER A 13 -61.22 -1.76 -1.06
N ILE A 14 -60.55 -2.86 -1.43
CA ILE A 14 -59.51 -3.51 -0.63
C ILE A 14 -58.34 -2.53 -0.53
N LEU A 15 -58.17 -1.96 0.66
CA LEU A 15 -56.99 -1.18 1.02
C LEU A 15 -55.78 -2.13 1.06
N SER A 16 -54.99 -2.15 -0.01
CA SER A 16 -53.72 -2.88 -0.05
C SER A 16 -52.70 -2.11 0.79
N LEU A 17 -52.56 -2.53 2.05
CA LEU A 17 -51.50 -2.08 2.96
C LEU A 17 -50.17 -2.66 2.45
N ILE A 18 -49.48 -1.92 1.58
CA ILE A 18 -48.10 -2.23 1.21
C ILE A 18 -47.23 -1.91 2.42
N LEU A 19 -46.92 -2.94 3.21
CA LEU A 19 -45.86 -2.90 4.21
C LEU A 19 -44.53 -2.69 3.48
N PHE A 20 -44.03 -1.46 3.50
CA PHE A 20 -42.62 -1.17 3.23
C PHE A 20 -41.80 -1.82 4.35
N LEU A 21 -41.41 -3.09 4.16
CA LEU A 21 -40.27 -3.63 4.87
C LEU A 21 -39.04 -2.89 4.31
N PRO A 22 -38.19 -2.30 5.17
CA PRO A 22 -36.91 -1.79 4.70
C PRO A 22 -36.13 -3.01 4.22
N ILE A 23 -36.04 -3.18 2.90
CA ILE A 23 -34.99 -3.97 2.30
C ILE A 23 -33.73 -3.22 2.69
N PHE A 24 -33.07 -3.68 3.75
CA PHE A 24 -31.65 -3.43 3.90
C PHE A 24 -31.01 -4.08 2.68
N SER A 25 -30.90 -3.31 1.59
CA SER A 25 -29.87 -3.55 0.60
C SER A 25 -28.59 -3.49 1.39
N ILE A 26 -28.03 -4.66 1.70
CA ILE A 26 -26.62 -4.79 1.99
C ILE A 26 -25.96 -4.20 0.75
N SER A 27 -25.64 -2.90 0.79
CA SER A 27 -24.62 -2.38 -0.08
C SER A 27 -23.43 -3.30 0.13
N ALA A 28 -22.81 -3.74 -0.96
CA ALA A 28 -21.54 -4.42 -0.89
C ALA A 28 -20.57 -3.44 -0.22
N GLN A 29 -20.53 -3.45 1.12
CA GLN A 29 -19.39 -3.02 1.88
C GLN A 29 -18.29 -3.88 1.30
N SER A 30 -17.40 -3.25 0.54
CA SER A 30 -16.05 -3.77 0.34
C SER A 30 -15.62 -4.26 1.71
N LEU A 31 -15.62 -5.58 1.91
CA LEU A 31 -15.08 -6.17 3.12
C LEU A 31 -13.66 -5.66 3.16
N VAL A 32 -13.39 -4.67 4.00
CA VAL A 32 -12.03 -4.25 4.31
C VAL A 32 -11.32 -5.55 4.65
N GLN A 33 -10.28 -5.89 3.88
CA GLN A 33 -9.54 -7.12 4.06
C GLN A 33 -8.78 -7.01 5.37
N SER A 34 -9.49 -7.27 6.47
CA SER A 34 -8.95 -7.16 7.81
C SER A 34 -7.81 -8.17 7.99
N GLN A 35 -6.93 -7.90 8.95
CA GLN A 35 -5.86 -8.83 9.33
C GLN A 35 -6.39 -10.25 9.54
N GLU A 36 -7.49 -10.42 10.29
CA GLU A 36 -8.08 -11.75 10.54
C GLU A 36 -8.59 -12.41 9.24
N TRP A 37 -9.21 -11.63 8.35
CA TRP A 37 -9.67 -12.15 7.07
C TRP A 37 -8.48 -12.63 6.22
N LEU A 38 -7.43 -11.81 6.08
CA LEU A 38 -6.28 -12.13 5.25
C LEU A 38 -5.49 -13.32 5.82
N LEU A 39 -5.23 -13.34 7.13
CA LEU A 39 -4.64 -14.48 7.84
C LEU A 39 -5.39 -15.78 7.59
N ASN A 40 -6.72 -15.75 7.68
CA ASN A 40 -7.55 -16.95 7.49
C ASN A 40 -7.43 -17.52 6.07
N HIS A 41 -7.28 -16.67 5.05
CA HIS A 41 -7.14 -17.14 3.66
C HIS A 41 -5.72 -17.62 3.37
N LEU A 42 -4.70 -16.90 3.85
CA LEU A 42 -3.29 -17.27 3.68
C LEU A 42 -2.95 -18.57 4.41
N SER A 43 -3.36 -18.71 5.68
CA SER A 43 -3.02 -19.87 6.51
C SER A 43 -3.66 -21.18 6.08
N LYS A 44 -4.82 -21.13 5.40
CA LYS A 44 -5.49 -22.32 4.87
C LYS A 44 -4.86 -22.84 3.58
N ASN A 45 -4.06 -22.03 2.88
CA ASN A 45 -3.43 -22.42 1.63
C ASN A 45 -2.08 -23.10 1.89
N THR A 46 -2.07 -24.44 1.83
CA THR A 46 -0.88 -25.26 2.07
C THR A 46 0.19 -25.17 0.99
N ARG A 47 -0.10 -24.53 -0.15
CA ARG A 47 0.88 -24.30 -1.23
C ARG A 47 1.72 -23.04 -1.01
N LEU A 48 1.27 -22.12 -0.15
CA LEU A 48 2.03 -20.93 0.17
C LEU A 48 3.16 -21.26 1.13
N THR A 49 4.32 -20.66 0.90
CA THR A 49 5.37 -20.70 1.92
C THR A 49 5.06 -19.67 3.00
N LYS A 50 4.89 -20.13 4.23
CA LYS A 50 4.68 -19.28 5.40
C LYS A 50 6.01 -18.98 6.09
N TYR A 51 6.31 -17.71 6.25
CA TYR A 51 7.45 -17.24 7.03
C TYR A 51 6.97 -16.56 8.32
N THR A 52 7.85 -16.57 9.30
CA THR A 52 7.82 -15.66 10.45
C THR A 52 9.20 -15.05 10.60
N TYR A 53 9.42 -14.26 11.63
CA TYR A 53 10.64 -13.50 11.82
C TYR A 53 11.44 -13.99 13.03
N GLN A 54 12.74 -13.74 12.96
CA GLN A 54 13.62 -13.69 14.12
C GLN A 54 14.30 -12.32 14.09
N VAL A 55 14.16 -11.54 15.15
CA VAL A 55 14.84 -10.24 15.25
C VAL A 55 16.32 -10.49 15.47
N VAL A 56 17.13 -10.10 14.48
CA VAL A 56 18.60 -10.22 14.53
C VAL A 56 19.23 -8.99 15.20
N ALA A 57 18.66 -7.82 14.95
CA ALA A 57 19.06 -6.56 15.55
C ALA A 57 17.87 -5.58 15.56
N ILE A 58 17.86 -4.66 16.51
CA ILE A 58 16.93 -3.53 16.58
C ILE A 58 17.75 -2.25 16.46
N TYR A 59 17.34 -1.35 15.59
CA TYR A 59 17.97 -0.06 15.38
C TYR A 59 17.02 1.07 15.79
N PRO A 60 17.53 2.23 16.25
CA PRO A 60 16.67 3.37 16.56
C PRO A 60 15.97 3.89 15.30
N HIS A 61 14.68 4.20 15.42
CA HIS A 61 13.88 4.88 14.40
C HIS A 61 13.21 6.11 15.01
N ASP A 62 13.01 7.16 14.20
CA ASP A 62 12.38 8.41 14.64
C ASP A 62 10.87 8.18 14.84
N PRO A 63 10.32 8.23 16.08
CA PRO A 63 8.90 7.99 16.32
C PRO A 63 7.97 9.03 15.68
N GLN A 64 8.50 10.14 15.19
CA GLN A 64 7.73 11.16 14.46
C GLN A 64 7.76 10.94 12.94
N ALA A 65 8.52 9.97 12.44
CA ALA A 65 8.55 9.62 11.03
C ALA A 65 7.31 8.81 10.64
N PHE A 66 6.46 9.37 9.79
CA PHE A 66 5.34 8.63 9.18
C PHE A 66 5.82 7.93 7.90
N THR A 67 6.54 6.82 8.05
CA THR A 67 7.23 6.09 6.97
C THR A 67 6.27 5.66 5.86
N GLN A 68 6.60 6.03 4.61
CA GLN A 68 5.85 5.64 3.41
C GLN A 68 6.71 4.96 2.33
N GLY A 69 8.04 5.02 2.45
CA GLY A 69 8.95 4.29 1.59
C GLY A 69 10.32 4.18 2.24
N LEU A 70 10.94 3.01 2.15
CA LEU A 70 12.21 2.72 2.80
C LEU A 70 13.16 2.01 1.84
N ILE A 71 14.43 2.41 1.84
CA ILE A 71 15.47 1.78 1.00
C ILE A 71 16.72 1.60 1.84
N PHE A 72 17.43 0.49 1.63
CA PHE A 72 18.80 0.34 2.08
C PHE A 72 19.77 0.56 0.92
N HIS A 73 20.71 1.49 1.06
CA HIS A 73 21.72 1.74 0.05
C HIS A 73 23.05 2.18 0.69
N GLU A 74 24.14 1.49 0.32
CA GLU A 74 25.51 1.78 0.75
C GLU A 74 25.71 1.98 2.27
N GLY A 75 25.01 1.19 3.09
CA GLY A 75 25.14 1.27 4.55
C GLY A 75 24.18 2.25 5.23
N PHE A 76 23.40 3.00 4.46
CA PHE A 76 22.43 3.96 4.95
C PHE A 76 21.00 3.50 4.65
N LEU A 77 20.06 4.02 5.43
CA LEU A 77 18.65 3.98 5.06
C LEU A 77 18.29 5.29 4.35
N PHE A 78 17.50 5.19 3.30
CA PHE A 78 16.81 6.32 2.68
C PHE A 78 15.32 6.15 2.96
N GLU A 79 14.67 7.22 3.40
CA GLU A 79 13.29 7.15 3.87
C GLU A 79 12.48 8.30 3.30
N SER A 80 11.28 7.97 2.82
CA SER A 80 10.22 8.92 2.56
C SER A 80 9.24 8.91 3.73
N THR A 81 8.93 10.10 4.23
CA THR A 81 7.90 10.27 5.26
C THR A 81 6.75 11.10 4.71
N GLY A 82 5.53 10.70 5.03
CA GLY A 82 4.30 11.38 4.65
C GLY A 82 3.87 12.48 5.62
N LEU A 83 2.57 12.82 5.56
CA LEU A 83 1.87 13.93 6.22
C LEU A 83 2.04 15.29 5.52
N TYR A 84 0.92 15.97 5.26
CA TYR A 84 0.92 17.33 4.69
C TYR A 84 1.64 18.30 5.63
N GLY A 85 2.54 19.12 5.08
CA GLY A 85 3.37 20.05 5.85
C GLY A 85 4.61 19.44 6.52
N GLU A 86 4.66 18.12 6.67
CA GLU A 86 5.74 17.39 7.37
C GLU A 86 6.52 16.41 6.47
N SER A 87 6.01 16.15 5.27
CA SER A 87 6.61 15.21 4.32
C SER A 87 8.08 15.52 4.04
N SER A 88 8.90 14.47 3.97
CA SER A 88 10.35 14.63 3.78
C SER A 88 11.01 13.43 3.12
N LEU A 89 12.14 13.68 2.46
CA LEU A 89 13.11 12.69 2.01
C LEU A 89 14.33 12.73 2.94
N ARG A 90 14.77 11.57 3.44
CA ARG A 90 15.80 11.45 4.49
C ARG A 90 16.89 10.47 4.10
N LYS A 91 18.14 10.75 4.49
CA LYS A 91 19.25 9.79 4.57
C LYS A 91 19.59 9.58 6.04
N ILE A 92 19.62 8.33 6.48
CA ILE A 92 19.66 7.95 7.89
C ILE A 92 20.84 7.02 8.13
N ASP A 93 21.61 7.30 9.18
CA ASP A 93 22.60 6.35 9.69
C ASP A 93 21.89 5.17 10.35
N LEU A 94 22.05 3.97 9.79
CA LEU A 94 21.37 2.76 10.26
C LEU A 94 21.60 2.47 11.74
N ARG A 95 22.82 2.71 12.27
CA ARG A 95 23.17 2.29 13.63
C ARG A 95 22.60 3.21 14.69
N THR A 96 22.56 4.50 14.39
CA THR A 96 22.18 5.54 15.36
C THR A 96 20.76 6.05 15.17
N GLY A 97 20.15 5.82 13.99
CA GLY A 97 18.86 6.41 13.61
C GLY A 97 18.94 7.91 13.31
N ASN A 98 20.15 8.49 13.30
CA ASN A 98 20.33 9.92 13.06
C ASN A 98 20.06 10.24 11.58
N VAL A 99 19.23 11.26 11.36
CA VAL A 99 19.01 11.84 10.03
C VAL A 99 20.24 12.67 9.65
N LEU A 100 21.00 12.18 8.67
CA LEU A 100 22.22 12.83 8.17
C LEU A 100 21.88 13.93 7.15
N PHE A 101 20.88 13.69 6.31
CA PHE A 101 20.36 14.64 5.36
C PHE A 101 18.84 14.58 5.34
N LYS A 102 18.19 15.74 5.25
CA LYS A 102 16.74 15.88 5.17
C LYS A 102 16.38 16.93 4.14
N LYS A 103 15.57 16.54 3.17
CA LYS A 103 14.88 17.47 2.27
C LYS A 103 13.42 17.52 2.68
N LYS A 104 12.94 18.72 3.01
CA LYS A 104 11.51 18.98 3.21
C LYS A 104 10.81 18.97 1.84
N ILE A 105 9.66 18.30 1.75
CA ILE A 105 8.78 18.35 0.60
C ILE A 105 7.79 19.52 0.80
N ASP A 106 7.37 20.15 -0.30
CA ASP A 106 6.39 21.24 -0.25
C ASP A 106 5.14 20.79 0.54
N GLU A 107 4.60 21.70 1.34
CA GLU A 107 3.55 21.41 2.32
C GLU A 107 2.24 20.91 1.70
N ILE A 108 2.03 21.22 0.41
CA ILE A 108 0.86 20.76 -0.35
C ILE A 108 0.92 19.29 -0.73
N TYR A 109 2.09 18.65 -0.61
CA TYR A 109 2.27 17.26 -1.00
C TYR A 109 2.34 16.34 0.22
N PHE A 110 1.69 15.20 0.10
CA PHE A 110 1.87 14.05 0.98
C PHE A 110 2.80 13.08 0.24
N ALA A 111 4.04 12.94 0.71
CA ALA A 111 5.02 12.05 0.09
C ALA A 111 4.75 10.59 0.49
N GLU A 112 4.98 9.68 -0.46
CA GLU A 112 4.65 8.26 -0.36
C GLU A 112 5.89 7.40 -0.63
N GLY A 113 5.77 6.31 -1.39
CA GLY A 113 6.84 5.37 -1.69
C GLY A 113 8.11 6.00 -2.25
N LEU A 114 9.24 5.34 -2.00
CA LEU A 114 10.57 5.76 -2.42
C LEU A 114 11.32 4.56 -3.01
N THR A 115 11.94 4.74 -4.18
CA THR A 115 12.92 3.76 -4.72
C THR A 115 14.16 4.48 -5.26
N LEU A 116 15.26 3.75 -5.43
CA LEU A 116 16.51 4.25 -5.99
C LEU A 116 16.81 3.51 -7.29
N PHE A 117 16.60 4.16 -8.43
CA PHE A 117 16.82 3.56 -9.73
C PHE A 117 17.90 4.32 -10.50
N ASN A 118 18.99 3.65 -10.90
CA ASN A 118 20.11 4.24 -11.64
C ASN A 118 20.62 5.57 -11.05
N ASN A 119 20.88 5.58 -9.74
CA ASN A 119 21.38 6.75 -8.99
C ASN A 119 20.38 7.92 -8.87
N ILE A 120 19.10 7.69 -9.17
CA ILE A 120 18.01 8.65 -9.03
C ILE A 120 17.04 8.13 -7.96
N LEU A 121 16.82 8.93 -6.92
CA LEU A 121 15.75 8.69 -5.96
C LEU A 121 14.42 9.11 -6.59
N ILE A 122 13.45 8.21 -6.55
CA ILE A 122 12.11 8.41 -7.11
C ILE A 122 11.12 8.35 -5.97
N GLN A 123 10.46 9.47 -5.67
CA GLN A 123 9.50 9.59 -4.58
C GLN A 123 8.11 9.86 -5.13
N LEU A 124 7.13 9.05 -4.73
CA LEU A 124 5.74 9.25 -5.10
C LEU A 124 5.04 10.26 -4.19
N THR A 125 3.87 10.71 -4.63
CA THR A 125 2.91 11.45 -3.81
C THR A 125 1.56 10.75 -3.82
N TRP A 126 0.79 10.93 -2.74
CA TRP A 126 -0.46 10.20 -2.56
C TRP A 126 -1.53 10.56 -3.60
N LYS A 127 -2.07 11.78 -3.51
CA LYS A 127 -3.23 12.25 -4.29
C LYS A 127 -2.91 13.40 -5.23
N SER A 128 -1.63 13.72 -5.36
CA SER A 128 -1.17 14.81 -6.22
C SER A 128 -0.80 14.32 -7.62
N TYR A 129 -0.86 13.01 -7.88
CA TYR A 129 -0.66 12.42 -9.21
C TYR A 129 0.73 12.72 -9.79
N LEU A 130 1.71 12.92 -8.91
CA LEU A 130 3.07 13.35 -9.22
C LEU A 130 4.11 12.44 -8.57
N GLY A 131 5.19 12.18 -9.29
CA GLY A 131 6.41 11.61 -8.76
C GLY A 131 7.57 12.59 -8.94
N PHE A 132 8.46 12.65 -7.96
CA PHE A 132 9.64 13.51 -7.96
C PHE A 132 10.90 12.70 -8.18
N LEU A 133 11.85 13.29 -8.88
CA LEU A 133 13.16 12.71 -9.17
C LEU A 133 14.24 13.53 -8.46
N TYR A 134 15.09 12.87 -7.69
CA TYR A 134 16.19 13.50 -6.97
C TYR A 134 17.52 12.85 -7.27
N GLU A 135 18.57 13.66 -7.32
CA GLU A 135 19.94 13.17 -7.27
C GLU A 135 20.22 12.61 -5.85
N VAL A 136 20.82 11.42 -5.76
CA VAL A 136 20.89 10.63 -4.50
C VAL A 136 21.82 11.23 -3.44
N ASP A 137 22.88 11.93 -3.84
CA ASP A 137 23.87 12.47 -2.90
C ASP A 137 23.46 13.83 -2.34
N THR A 138 22.78 14.65 -3.14
CA THR A 138 22.46 16.05 -2.84
C THR A 138 20.98 16.28 -2.51
N PHE A 139 20.11 15.34 -2.88
CA PHE A 139 18.65 15.50 -2.89
C PHE A 139 18.17 16.69 -3.74
N GLU A 140 18.98 17.15 -4.69
CA GLU A 140 18.52 18.14 -5.67
C GLU A 140 17.40 17.53 -6.52
N GLN A 141 16.28 18.25 -6.65
CA GLN A 141 15.19 17.79 -7.50
C GLN A 141 15.54 18.05 -8.96
N ILE A 142 15.74 16.98 -9.72
CA ILE A 142 16.16 17.03 -11.12
C ILE A 142 14.99 16.88 -12.10
N GLY A 143 13.79 16.55 -11.59
CA GLY A 143 12.59 16.46 -12.42
C GLY A 143 11.36 15.98 -11.66
N SER A 144 10.29 15.78 -12.42
CA SER A 144 9.04 15.19 -11.97
C SER A 144 8.32 14.52 -13.14
N PHE A 145 7.38 13.64 -12.82
CA PHE A 145 6.49 12.99 -13.80
C PHE A 145 5.07 12.91 -13.22
N GLU A 146 4.09 12.81 -14.11
CA GLU A 146 2.67 12.70 -13.75
C GLU A 146 2.16 11.27 -13.97
N PHE A 147 1.18 10.85 -13.18
CA PHE A 147 0.50 9.56 -13.34
C PHE A 147 -0.98 9.63 -12.88
N PRO A 148 -1.92 8.95 -13.55
CA PRO A 148 -3.36 9.16 -13.34
C PRO A 148 -4.00 8.29 -12.23
N TYR A 149 -3.25 7.90 -11.20
CA TYR A 149 -3.68 7.03 -10.09
C TYR A 149 -3.03 7.46 -8.77
N GLU A 150 -3.48 6.96 -7.62
CA GLU A 150 -2.78 7.26 -6.35
C GLU A 150 -1.39 6.62 -6.33
N GLY A 151 -0.41 7.25 -5.66
CA GLY A 151 0.91 6.66 -5.46
C GLY A 151 1.06 6.16 -4.03
N TRP A 152 1.31 4.86 -3.82
CA TRP A 152 1.55 4.28 -2.48
C TRP A 152 3.00 3.77 -2.44
N GLY A 153 3.26 2.48 -2.62
CA GLY A 153 4.62 1.94 -2.68
C GLY A 153 5.27 1.99 -4.06
N ILE A 154 6.60 2.01 -4.11
CA ILE A 154 7.38 1.88 -5.33
C ILE A 154 8.66 1.07 -5.10
N THR A 155 8.96 0.14 -6.00
CA THR A 155 10.23 -0.59 -6.08
C THR A 155 10.63 -0.80 -7.55
N HIS A 156 11.61 -1.65 -7.84
CA HIS A 156 11.98 -1.99 -9.22
C HIS A 156 12.59 -3.38 -9.38
N ASP A 157 12.41 -3.98 -10.55
CA ASP A 157 13.04 -5.27 -10.93
C ASP A 157 14.41 -5.10 -11.63
N ASN A 158 14.98 -3.89 -11.57
CA ASN A 158 16.16 -3.40 -12.32
C ASN A 158 15.91 -3.09 -13.80
N GLN A 159 14.71 -3.30 -14.32
CA GLN A 159 14.33 -2.97 -15.69
C GLN A 159 13.16 -1.97 -15.70
N ASN A 160 12.19 -2.19 -14.82
CA ASN A 160 10.92 -1.49 -14.71
C ASN A 160 10.73 -1.02 -13.27
N LEU A 161 10.10 0.15 -13.11
CA LEU A 161 9.57 0.56 -11.80
C LEU A 161 8.27 -0.18 -11.55
N ILE A 162 7.98 -0.50 -10.29
CA ILE A 162 6.77 -1.22 -9.88
C ILE A 162 6.06 -0.38 -8.83
N ILE A 163 4.80 -0.02 -9.06
CA ILE A 163 4.01 0.88 -8.21
C ILE A 163 2.76 0.17 -7.69
N SER A 164 2.45 0.36 -6.42
CA SER A 164 1.14 0.08 -5.81
C SER A 164 0.37 1.39 -5.59
N ASP A 165 -0.95 1.30 -5.50
CA ASP A 165 -1.86 2.44 -5.28
C ASP A 165 -2.95 2.14 -4.23
N GLY A 166 -2.73 1.13 -3.38
CA GLY A 166 -3.72 0.63 -2.43
C GLY A 166 -4.81 -0.27 -3.05
N SER A 167 -4.88 -0.42 -4.37
CA SER A 167 -5.73 -1.43 -5.02
C SER A 167 -5.05 -2.81 -5.02
N ASP A 168 -5.64 -3.77 -5.73
CA ASP A 168 -5.03 -5.07 -6.05
C ASP A 168 -4.07 -5.00 -7.24
N THR A 169 -3.90 -3.86 -7.91
CA THR A 169 -3.08 -3.74 -9.11
C THR A 169 -1.67 -3.29 -8.79
N LEU A 170 -0.67 -3.98 -9.34
CA LEU A 170 0.71 -3.50 -9.42
C LEU A 170 1.02 -3.08 -10.86
N ARG A 171 1.56 -1.88 -11.03
CA ARG A 171 1.88 -1.29 -12.33
C ARG A 171 3.37 -1.28 -12.57
N PHE A 172 3.77 -1.78 -13.72
CA PHE A 172 5.15 -1.74 -14.20
C PHE A 172 5.30 -0.57 -15.16
N LEU A 173 6.25 0.31 -14.89
CA LEU A 173 6.50 1.52 -15.67
C LEU A 173 7.87 1.45 -16.34
N ASP A 174 7.95 1.96 -17.56
CA ASP A 174 9.24 2.22 -18.21
C ASP A 174 9.92 3.41 -17.48
N PRO A 175 11.11 3.22 -16.89
CA PRO A 175 11.79 4.26 -16.12
C PRO A 175 12.23 5.47 -16.95
N LYS A 176 12.19 5.40 -18.29
CA LYS A 176 12.58 6.51 -19.18
C LYS A 176 11.47 7.52 -19.40
N ASN A 177 10.22 7.07 -19.41
CA ASN A 177 9.06 7.91 -19.75
C ASN A 177 7.92 7.82 -18.72
N PHE A 178 8.06 6.95 -17.71
CA PHE A 178 7.10 6.71 -16.62
C PHE A 178 5.72 6.25 -17.10
N LEU A 179 5.62 5.71 -18.32
CA LEU A 179 4.38 5.14 -18.83
C LEU A 179 4.24 3.70 -18.36
N VAL A 180 3.01 3.34 -18.00
CA VAL A 180 2.65 1.96 -17.67
C VAL A 180 2.83 1.08 -18.90
N ILE A 181 3.62 0.02 -18.76
CA ILE A 181 3.89 -0.97 -19.81
C ILE A 181 3.27 -2.33 -19.53
N ARG A 182 2.94 -2.61 -18.26
CA ARG A 182 2.32 -3.86 -17.81
C ARG A 182 1.61 -3.61 -16.49
N GLU A 183 0.51 -4.32 -16.29
CA GLU A 183 -0.20 -4.39 -15.00
C GLU A 183 -0.40 -5.86 -14.64
N ILE A 184 -0.32 -6.16 -13.34
CA ILE A 184 -0.71 -7.45 -12.77
C ILE A 184 -1.69 -7.21 -11.62
N GLN A 185 -2.60 -8.14 -11.38
CA GLN A 185 -3.49 -8.11 -10.22
C GLN A 185 -2.96 -9.09 -9.18
N VAL A 186 -2.77 -8.63 -7.94
CA VAL A 186 -2.32 -9.49 -6.85
C VAL A 186 -3.46 -10.36 -6.37
N HIS A 187 -3.25 -11.67 -6.40
CA HIS A 187 -4.31 -12.62 -6.08
C HIS A 187 -3.86 -13.85 -5.31
N LEU A 188 -4.78 -14.39 -4.52
CA LEU A 188 -4.66 -15.65 -3.79
C LEU A 188 -5.76 -16.62 -4.26
N ASN A 189 -5.40 -17.62 -5.06
CA ASN A 189 -6.37 -18.58 -5.63
C ASN A 189 -7.57 -17.89 -6.33
N GLY A 190 -7.31 -16.82 -7.08
CA GLY A 190 -8.34 -16.01 -7.76
C GLY A 190 -9.05 -14.97 -6.90
N LEU A 191 -8.73 -14.87 -5.60
CA LEU A 191 -9.19 -13.77 -4.75
C LEU A 191 -8.23 -12.60 -4.85
N MET A 192 -8.70 -11.45 -5.30
CA MET A 192 -7.88 -10.23 -5.40
C MET A 192 -7.56 -9.69 -4.00
N ILE A 193 -6.31 -9.31 -3.78
CA ILE A 193 -5.82 -8.79 -2.50
C ILE A 193 -5.50 -7.32 -2.69
N ASN A 194 -6.20 -6.44 -1.97
CA ASN A 194 -6.04 -5.00 -2.05
C ASN A 194 -5.24 -4.46 -0.86
N GLN A 195 -5.18 -3.13 -0.72
CA GLN A 195 -4.41 -2.43 0.31
C GLN A 195 -2.91 -2.71 0.23
N LEU A 196 -2.41 -3.00 -0.97
CA LEU A 196 -0.97 -3.11 -1.23
C LEU A 196 -0.35 -1.73 -1.00
N ASN A 197 0.57 -1.65 -0.06
CA ASN A 197 1.21 -0.41 0.35
C ASN A 197 2.69 -0.45 -0.06
N GLU A 198 3.61 -0.28 0.88
CA GLU A 198 5.04 -0.24 0.59
C GLU A 198 5.55 -1.55 -0.06
N LEU A 199 6.51 -1.40 -0.98
CA LEU A 199 7.01 -2.47 -1.84
C LEU A 199 8.54 -2.57 -1.77
N GLU A 200 9.06 -3.81 -1.84
CA GLU A 200 10.48 -4.09 -2.04
C GLU A 200 10.68 -5.28 -3.00
N PHE A 201 11.68 -5.23 -3.88
CA PHE A 201 11.95 -6.29 -4.85
C PHE A 201 13.14 -7.14 -4.41
N ILE A 202 12.85 -8.33 -3.91
CA ILE A 202 13.84 -9.20 -3.28
C ILE A 202 13.93 -10.51 -4.06
N ASN A 203 15.11 -10.78 -4.63
CA ASN A 203 15.42 -12.06 -5.30
C ASN A 203 14.38 -12.51 -6.35
N GLY A 204 13.90 -11.57 -7.17
CA GLY A 204 12.94 -11.87 -8.25
C GLY A 204 11.48 -11.94 -7.80
N LYS A 205 11.15 -11.45 -6.60
CA LYS A 205 9.80 -11.41 -6.03
C LYS A 205 9.48 -10.03 -5.48
N ILE A 206 8.21 -9.67 -5.53
CA ILE A 206 7.71 -8.43 -4.95
C ILE A 206 7.24 -8.72 -3.53
N TYR A 207 7.79 -7.99 -2.57
CA TYR A 207 7.36 -7.99 -1.19
C TYR A 207 6.47 -6.78 -1.00
N ALA A 208 5.27 -6.96 -0.45
CA ALA A 208 4.31 -5.89 -0.29
C ALA A 208 3.74 -5.88 1.13
N ASN A 209 3.86 -4.75 1.83
CA ASN A 209 3.04 -4.52 3.02
C ASN A 209 1.56 -4.50 2.61
N VAL A 210 0.69 -5.03 3.46
CA VAL A 210 -0.76 -4.86 3.33
C VAL A 210 -1.23 -3.93 4.44
N TRP A 211 -1.73 -2.75 4.05
CA TRP A 211 -2.10 -1.69 4.98
C TRP A 211 -3.10 -2.19 6.03
N HIS A 212 -2.96 -1.70 7.27
CA HIS A 212 -3.69 -2.17 8.45
C HIS A 212 -3.49 -3.64 8.85
N THR A 213 -2.40 -4.28 8.38
CA THR A 213 -2.01 -5.62 8.83
C THR A 213 -0.53 -5.71 9.14
N ASP A 214 -0.15 -6.66 9.98
CA ASP A 214 1.24 -7.03 10.28
C ASP A 214 1.76 -8.10 9.31
N LEU A 215 1.31 -8.05 8.06
CA LEU A 215 1.61 -9.06 7.04
C LEU A 215 2.33 -8.44 5.85
N ILE A 216 3.30 -9.21 5.33
CA ILE A 216 3.95 -8.92 4.05
C ILE A 216 3.63 -10.07 3.10
N LEU A 217 3.12 -9.75 1.92
CA LEU A 217 2.90 -10.73 0.85
C LEU A 217 4.18 -10.88 0.03
N ILE A 218 4.45 -12.11 -0.41
CA ILE A 218 5.48 -12.42 -1.42
C ILE A 218 4.74 -12.77 -2.70
N VAL A 219 4.85 -11.90 -3.68
CA VAL A 219 4.09 -11.92 -4.94
C VAL A 219 5.00 -12.30 -6.09
N ASP A 220 4.53 -13.21 -6.94
CA ASP A 220 5.21 -13.48 -8.21
C ASP A 220 4.97 -12.33 -9.20
N PRO A 221 6.02 -11.66 -9.70
CA PRO A 221 5.87 -10.54 -10.62
C PRO A 221 5.30 -10.95 -11.99
N GLU A 222 5.27 -12.25 -12.32
CA GLU A 222 4.77 -12.69 -13.63
C GLU A 222 3.25 -12.62 -13.77
N ASP A 223 2.51 -12.99 -12.72
CA ASP A 223 1.05 -13.06 -12.80
C ASP A 223 0.33 -12.42 -11.60
N GLY A 224 1.06 -12.00 -10.57
CA GLY A 224 0.46 -11.45 -9.34
C GLY A 224 0.02 -12.53 -8.35
N GLN A 225 0.32 -13.81 -8.59
CA GLN A 225 0.03 -14.85 -7.63
C GLN A 225 0.84 -14.64 -6.35
N VAL A 226 0.15 -14.56 -5.21
CA VAL A 226 0.78 -14.67 -3.89
C VAL A 226 1.36 -16.07 -3.76
N ILE A 227 2.68 -16.18 -3.57
CA ILE A 227 3.40 -17.47 -3.45
C ILE A 227 3.92 -17.74 -2.03
N GLY A 228 3.92 -16.71 -1.19
CA GLY A 228 4.31 -16.79 0.20
C GLY A 228 3.87 -15.56 0.97
N TRP A 229 4.08 -15.58 2.28
CA TRP A 229 3.76 -14.46 3.15
C TRP A 229 4.58 -14.51 4.43
N ILE A 230 4.81 -13.36 5.02
CA ILE A 230 5.53 -13.18 6.28
C ILE A 230 4.53 -12.71 7.32
N ASN A 231 4.50 -13.42 8.46
CA ASN A 231 3.73 -13.01 9.62
C ASN A 231 4.61 -12.22 10.60
N LEU A 232 4.36 -10.92 10.74
CA LEU A 232 5.05 -10.02 11.66
C LEU A 232 4.21 -9.65 12.90
N ILE A 233 3.07 -10.32 13.12
CA ILE A 233 2.24 -10.11 14.32
C ILE A 233 3.10 -10.27 15.58
N GLY A 234 2.95 -9.30 16.50
CA GLY A 234 3.71 -9.23 17.75
C GLY A 234 5.07 -8.54 17.63
N LEU A 235 5.48 -8.08 16.44
CA LEU A 235 6.72 -7.32 16.28
C LEU A 235 6.67 -6.00 17.06
N GLU A 236 5.51 -5.34 17.10
CA GLU A 236 5.27 -4.13 17.90
C GLU A 236 5.53 -4.34 19.40
N GLU A 237 5.29 -5.54 19.94
CA GLU A 237 5.54 -5.85 21.36
C GLU A 237 7.03 -5.82 21.72
N GLN A 238 7.91 -5.80 20.72
CA GLN A 238 9.36 -5.68 20.89
C GLN A 238 9.86 -4.23 20.82
N SER A 239 8.96 -3.25 20.62
CA SER A 239 9.25 -1.84 20.45
C SER A 239 8.39 -0.97 21.38
N ASP A 240 9.01 -0.09 22.17
CA ASP A 240 8.30 0.89 23.02
C ASP A 240 7.71 2.09 22.23
N LEU A 241 7.72 2.03 20.89
CA LEU A 241 7.33 3.14 20.01
C LEU A 241 5.80 3.18 19.77
N LEU A 242 5.30 4.38 19.54
CA LEU A 242 3.86 4.66 19.34
C LEU A 242 3.29 3.85 18.15
N LYS A 243 2.05 3.37 18.36
CA LYS A 243 1.23 2.49 17.51
C LYS A 243 0.85 3.07 16.13
N ASN A 244 1.81 3.28 15.25
CA ASN A 244 1.50 3.38 13.82
C ASN A 244 1.59 1.99 13.19
N VAL A 245 0.90 1.80 12.06
CA VAL A 245 0.85 0.50 11.36
C VAL A 245 2.21 0.13 10.76
N LEU A 246 2.50 -1.17 10.67
CA LEU A 246 3.64 -1.70 9.93
C LEU A 246 3.66 -1.17 8.49
N ASN A 247 4.75 -0.50 8.09
CA ASN A 247 4.96 -0.01 6.73
C ASN A 247 6.43 0.35 6.48
N GLY A 248 7.02 -0.17 5.40
CA GLY A 248 8.44 0.01 5.06
C GLY A 248 9.18 -1.32 5.00
N ILE A 249 9.81 -1.62 3.88
CA ILE A 249 10.61 -2.82 3.66
C ILE A 249 11.86 -2.40 2.91
N ALA A 250 13.03 -2.70 3.47
CA ALA A 250 14.29 -2.43 2.79
C ALA A 250 15.17 -3.67 2.71
N PHE A 251 15.85 -3.85 1.58
CA PHE A 251 16.74 -4.99 1.37
C PHE A 251 18.20 -4.61 1.11
N ASP A 252 19.09 -5.12 1.95
CA ASP A 252 20.53 -5.13 1.72
C ASP A 252 20.92 -6.41 0.97
N GLN A 253 21.00 -6.32 -0.35
CA GLN A 253 21.38 -7.44 -1.21
C GLN A 253 22.79 -7.96 -0.93
N THR A 254 23.73 -7.09 -0.52
CA THR A 254 25.14 -7.47 -0.32
C THR A 254 25.29 -8.40 0.87
N ASN A 255 24.58 -8.11 1.97
CA ASN A 255 24.66 -8.88 3.21
C ASN A 255 23.43 -9.75 3.46
N ASN A 256 22.48 -9.78 2.53
CA ASN A 256 21.20 -10.50 2.63
C ASN A 256 20.44 -10.16 3.92
N ARG A 257 20.22 -8.86 4.18
CA ARG A 257 19.48 -8.36 5.34
C ARG A 257 18.19 -7.70 4.90
N ILE A 258 17.10 -8.01 5.59
CA ILE A 258 15.80 -7.36 5.41
C ILE A 258 15.57 -6.48 6.63
N PHE A 259 15.11 -5.26 6.40
CA PHE A 259 14.66 -4.32 7.41
C PHE A 259 13.17 -4.08 7.21
N VAL A 260 12.46 -3.99 8.32
CA VAL A 260 11.03 -3.69 8.42
C VAL A 260 10.80 -2.79 9.64
#